data_AF-A0A924N4F7-F1
#
_entry.id   AF-A0A924N4F7-F1
#
_cell.length_a   1.000
_cell.length_b   1.000
_cell.length_c   1.000
_cell.angle_alpha   90.00
_cell.angle_beta   90.00
_cell.angle_gamma   90.00
#
_symmetry.space_group_name_H-M   'P 1'
#
loop_
_entity.id
_entity.type
_entity.pdbx_description
1 polymer ?
#
loop_
_entity_poly.entity_id
_entity_poly.type
_entity_poly.pdbx_seq_one_letter_code
_entity_poly.pdbx_strand_id
1 'polypeptide(L)'
;MSRTDDVQFNVRSAFARTRAHELAKLTGMTATQVVEDALRGYVPPGAAMTAGRLVQRGPILVRPSEGKKISLIEAEAALSAVRERDLED
;
A
#
# COMPACT_ATOMS: atom_id res chain seq x y z
N MET A 1 12.83 -23.49 -6.45
CA MET A 1 12.82 -22.09 -6.94
C MET A 1 11.65 -21.98 -7.91
N SER A 2 10.61 -21.23 -7.56
CA SER A 2 9.42 -21.06 -8.41
C SER A 2 9.84 -20.36 -9.69
N ARG A 3 9.46 -20.89 -10.87
CA ARG A 3 9.54 -20.15 -12.13
C ARG A 3 8.72 -18.88 -11.95
N THR A 4 9.34 -17.72 -12.13
CA THR A 4 8.62 -16.48 -12.41
C THR A 4 8.02 -16.70 -13.79
N ASP A 5 6.72 -17.01 -13.85
CA ASP A 5 6.01 -17.09 -15.11
C ASP A 5 5.97 -15.67 -15.70
N ASP A 6 6.74 -15.42 -16.75
CA ASP A 6 6.78 -14.16 -17.52
C ASP A 6 5.49 -13.99 -18.36
N VAL A 7 4.34 -14.16 -17.73
CA VAL A 7 3.04 -14.02 -18.38
C VAL A 7 2.65 -12.54 -18.36
N GLN A 8 2.63 -11.95 -19.55
CA GLN A 8 2.19 -10.56 -19.73
C GLN A 8 0.66 -10.47 -19.60
N PHE A 9 0.18 -9.58 -18.73
CA PHE A 9 -1.24 -9.29 -18.58
C PHE A 9 -1.70 -8.29 -19.67
N ASN A 10 -2.46 -8.77 -20.66
CA ASN A 10 -2.95 -7.95 -21.76
C ASN A 10 -4.39 -7.47 -21.54
N VAL A 11 -4.57 -6.15 -21.40
CA VAL A 11 -5.88 -5.51 -21.23
C VAL A 11 -6.51 -5.17 -22.57
N ARG A 12 -7.56 -5.90 -22.95
CA ARG A 12 -8.29 -5.67 -24.22
C ARG A 12 -9.26 -4.49 -24.18
N SER A 13 -9.76 -4.11 -23.00
CA SER A 13 -10.73 -3.02 -22.86
C SER A 13 -10.08 -1.67 -23.19
N ALA A 14 -10.62 -0.99 -24.21
CA ALA A 14 -10.17 0.35 -24.58
C ALA A 14 -10.34 1.36 -23.44
N PHE A 15 -11.48 1.29 -22.73
CA PHE A 15 -11.75 2.13 -21.57
C PHE A 15 -10.70 1.95 -20.48
N ALA A 16 -10.40 0.70 -20.10
CA ALA A 16 -9.43 0.42 -19.03
C ALA A 16 -8.03 0.94 -19.39
N ARG A 17 -7.61 0.80 -20.65
CA ARG A 17 -6.33 1.35 -21.14
C ARG A 17 -6.31 2.88 -21.07
N THR A 18 -7.33 3.55 -21.59
CA THR A 18 -7.43 5.01 -21.55
C THR A 18 -7.38 5.51 -20.11
N ARG A 19 -8.17 4.90 -19.23
CA ARG A 19 -8.25 5.31 -17.83
C ARG A 19 -6.93 5.10 -17.07
N ALA A 20 -6.25 3.97 -17.29
CA ALA A 20 -4.95 3.71 -16.69
C ALA A 20 -3.90 4.74 -17.13
N HIS A 21 -3.90 5.14 -18.41
CA HIS A 21 -3.00 6.18 -18.90
C HIS A 21 -3.30 7.58 -18.36
N GLU A 22 -4.58 7.93 -18.20
CA GLU A 22 -4.96 9.19 -17.55
C GLU A 22 -4.46 9.26 -16.11
N LEU A 23 -4.67 8.19 -15.34
CA LEU A 23 -4.23 8.10 -13.96
C LEU A 23 -2.71 8.13 -13.84
N ALA A 24 -1.99 7.46 -14.74
CA ALA A 24 -0.54 7.52 -14.82
C ALA A 24 -0.02 8.96 -14.98
N LYS A 25 -0.65 9.76 -15.87
CA LYS A 25 -0.29 11.18 -16.08
C LYS A 25 -0.51 12.03 -14.83
N LEU A 26 -1.58 11.78 -14.08
CA LEU A 26 -1.92 12.56 -12.89
C LEU A 26 -1.05 12.20 -11.68
N THR A 27 -0.61 10.96 -11.57
CA THR A 27 0.12 10.43 -10.41
C THR A 27 1.63 10.39 -10.59
N GLY A 28 2.13 10.52 -11.83
CA GLY A 28 3.53 10.30 -12.17
C GLY A 28 3.93 8.81 -12.17
N MET A 29 2.99 7.90 -11.93
CA MET A 29 3.21 6.46 -11.97
C MET A 29 3.15 5.93 -13.41
N THR A 30 3.73 4.76 -13.65
CA THR A 30 3.51 4.00 -14.89
C THR A 30 2.11 3.37 -14.89
N ALA A 31 1.54 3.11 -16.07
CA ALA A 31 0.25 2.44 -16.19
C ALA A 31 0.24 1.06 -15.49
N THR A 32 1.36 0.34 -15.52
CA THR A 32 1.52 -0.93 -14.79
C THR A 32 1.40 -0.72 -13.29
N GLN A 33 2.10 0.26 -12.71
CA GLN A 33 2.02 0.56 -11.27
C GLN A 33 0.60 0.95 -10.84
N VAL A 34 -0.11 1.74 -11.65
CA VAL A 34 -1.51 2.09 -11.39
C VAL A 34 -2.40 0.84 -11.34
N VAL A 35 -2.23 -0.07 -12.30
CA VAL A 35 -3.02 -1.31 -12.35
C VAL A 35 -2.66 -2.24 -11.18
N GLU A 36 -1.39 -2.37 -10.84
CA GLU A 36 -0.95 -3.18 -9.69
C GLU A 36 -1.52 -2.66 -8.37
N ASP A 37 -1.43 -1.34 -8.13
CA ASP A 37 -1.94 -0.73 -6.90
C ASP A 37 -3.45 -0.92 -6.77
N ALA A 38 -4.19 -0.71 -7.87
CA ALA A 38 -5.62 -0.97 -7.92
C ALA A 38 -5.97 -2.44 -7.64
N LEU A 39 -5.21 -3.40 -8.19
CA LEU A 39 -5.43 -4.82 -7.97
C LEU A 39 -5.06 -5.27 -6.56
N ARG A 40 -4.04 -4.68 -5.93
CA ARG A 40 -3.70 -4.95 -4.52
C ARG A 40 -4.82 -4.53 -3.57
N GLY A 41 -5.51 -3.43 -3.88
CA GLY A 41 -6.64 -2.94 -3.09
C GLY A 41 -7.98 -3.59 -3.44
N TYR A 42 -8.09 -4.31 -4.56
CA TYR A 42 -9.35 -4.88 -5.01
C TYR A 42 -9.79 -6.06 -4.14
N VAL A 43 -10.96 -5.90 -3.53
CA VAL A 43 -11.62 -6.96 -2.76
C VAL A 43 -12.87 -7.40 -3.53
N PRO A 44 -12.92 -8.65 -4.02
CA PRO A 44 -14.11 -9.17 -4.68
C PRO A 44 -15.33 -9.17 -3.74
N PRO A 45 -16.54 -8.86 -4.23
CA PRO A 45 -17.77 -9.03 -3.46
C PRO A 45 -17.91 -10.47 -2.94
N GLY A 46 -18.15 -10.63 -1.64
CA GLY A 46 -18.29 -11.95 -0.99
C GLY A 46 -16.96 -12.59 -0.57
N ALA A 47 -15.81 -12.02 -0.95
CA ALA A 47 -14.54 -12.40 -0.33
C ALA A 47 -14.46 -11.77 1.07
N ALA A 48 -14.23 -12.59 2.09
CA ALA A 48 -13.94 -12.08 3.43
C ALA A 48 -12.63 -11.29 3.36
N MET A 49 -12.69 -9.97 3.56
CA MET A 49 -11.48 -9.22 3.89
C MET A 49 -10.95 -9.82 5.18
N THR A 50 -9.75 -10.42 5.15
CA THR A 50 -8.92 -10.50 6.35
C THR A 50 -8.48 -9.09 6.72
N ALA A 51 -9.44 -8.24 7.11
CA ALA A 51 -9.15 -7.11 7.95
C ALA A 51 -8.57 -7.74 9.21
N GLY A 52 -7.25 -7.63 9.38
CA GLY A 52 -6.60 -8.08 10.61
C GLY A 52 -7.41 -7.56 11.79
N ARG A 53 -7.57 -8.38 12.84
CA ARG A 53 -8.47 -8.10 13.97
C ARG A 53 -8.19 -6.72 14.56
N LEU A 54 -8.96 -5.71 14.18
CA LEU A 54 -8.84 -4.38 14.76
C LEU A 54 -9.30 -4.44 16.20
N VAL A 55 -8.55 -3.81 17.10
CA VAL A 55 -8.88 -3.71 18.51
C VAL A 55 -9.36 -2.29 18.78
N GLN A 56 -10.53 -2.16 19.40
CA GLN A 56 -11.05 -0.87 19.82
C GLN A 56 -10.24 -0.34 21.02
N ARG A 57 -9.70 0.87 20.87
CA ARG A 57 -8.96 1.60 21.91
C ARG A 57 -9.63 2.96 22.09
N GLY A 58 -10.59 3.03 23.00
CA GLY A 58 -11.44 4.21 23.17
C GLY A 58 -12.29 4.45 21.91
N PRO A 59 -12.30 5.67 21.34
CA PRO A 59 -13.08 5.98 20.14
C PRO A 59 -12.41 5.53 18.82
N ILE A 60 -11.20 4.96 18.85
CA ILE A 60 -10.41 4.64 17.65
C ILE A 60 -10.24 3.12 17.51
N LEU A 61 -10.33 2.61 16.27
CA LEU A 61 -9.96 1.23 15.93
C LEU A 61 -8.47 1.16 15.55
N VAL A 62 -7.73 0.28 16.20
CA VAL A 62 -6.28 0.17 16.02
C VAL A 62 -5.92 -1.25 15.57
N ARG A 63 -5.09 -1.36 14.53
CA ARG A 63 -4.50 -2.65 14.14
C ARG A 63 -3.48 -3.09 15.21
N PRO A 64 -3.64 -4.26 15.85
CA PRO A 64 -2.68 -4.74 16.82
C PRO A 64 -1.34 -5.00 16.12
N SER A 65 -0.27 -4.48 16.71
CA SER A 65 1.11 -4.78 16.32
C SER A 65 1.56 -6.07 17.00
N GLU A 66 2.19 -6.96 16.24
CA GLU A 66 2.90 -8.14 16.76
C GLU A 66 4.34 -7.81 17.18
N GLY A 67 4.80 -6.58 16.95
CA GLY A 67 6.15 -6.13 17.20
C GLY A 67 6.43 -5.74 18.66
N LYS A 68 7.71 -5.45 18.93
CA LYS A 68 8.17 -4.94 20.24
C LYS A 68 7.41 -3.65 20.58
N LYS A 69 6.88 -3.58 21.81
CA LYS A 69 6.37 -2.33 22.37
C LYS A 69 7.55 -1.39 22.61
N ILE A 70 7.49 -0.19 22.03
CA ILE A 70 8.44 0.89 22.29
C ILE A 70 7.77 1.96 23.14
N SER A 71 8.55 2.64 23.96
CA SER A 71 8.12 3.82 24.69
C SER A 71 7.90 5.01 23.75
N LEU A 72 7.13 6.00 24.20
CA LEU A 72 6.93 7.25 23.45
C LEU A 72 8.27 7.95 23.16
N ILE A 73 9.16 7.98 24.15
CA ILE A 73 10.48 8.62 24.03
C ILE A 73 11.32 7.95 22.93
N GLU A 74 11.33 6.61 22.88
CA GLU A 74 12.04 5.87 21.83
C GLU A 74 11.43 6.15 20.44
N ALA A 75 10.10 6.25 20.35
CA ALA A 75 9.42 6.56 19.09
C ALA A 75 9.74 7.98 18.60
N GLU A 76 9.71 8.96 19.51
CA GLU A 76 10.03 10.36 19.21
C GLU A 76 11.49 10.52 18.78
N ALA A 77 12.43 9.87 19.47
CA ALA A 77 13.85 9.88 19.10
C ALA A 77 14.08 9.31 17.69
N ALA A 78 13.42 8.20 17.35
CA ALA A 78 13.52 7.60 16.01
C ALA A 78 12.95 8.53 14.92
N LEU A 79 11.84 9.21 15.20
CA LEU A 79 11.22 10.19 14.29
C LEU A 79 12.11 11.41 14.07
N SER A 80 12.72 11.94 15.14
CA SER A 80 13.67 13.06 15.04
C SER A 80 14.89 12.69 14.21
N ALA A 81 15.47 11.50 14.43
CA ALA A 81 16.63 11.04 13.67
C ALA A 81 16.35 10.91 12.15
N VAL A 82 15.13 10.49 11.77
CA VAL A 82 14.73 10.44 10.35
C VAL A 82 14.62 11.85 9.77
N ARG A 83 14.01 12.79 10.51
CA ARG A 83 13.84 14.17 10.06
C ARG A 83 15.17 14.89 9.88
N GLU A 84 16.13 14.66 10.78
CA GLU A 84 17.46 15.25 10.69
C GLU A 84 18.22 14.73 9.46
N ARG A 85 18.16 13.41 9.21
CA ARG A 85 18.77 12.83 8.01
C ARG A 85 18.20 13.42 6.71
N ASP A 86 16.87 13.54 6.62
CA ASP A 86 16.22 14.05 5.41
C ASP A 86 16.39 15.59 5.21
N LEU A 87 16.96 16.30 6.19
CA LEU A 87 17.33 17.72 6.08
C LEU A 87 18.81 17.92 5.67
N GLU A 88 19.64 16.90 5.82
CA GLU A 88 21.07 16.92 5.49
C GLU A 88 21.37 16.43 4.06
N ASP A 89 20.41 15.78 3.39
CA ASP A 89 20.41 15.38 1.97
C ASP A 89 19.72 16.42 1.06
#